data_AF-A0A0L7KQQ0-F1
#
_entry.id   AF-A0A0L7KQQ0-F1
#
_cell.length_a   1.000
_cell.length_b   1.000
_cell.length_c   1.000
_cell.angle_alpha   90.00
_cell.angle_beta   90.00
_cell.angle_gamma   90.00
#
_symmetry.space_group_name_H-M   'P 1'
#
loop_
_entity.id
_entity.type
_entity.pdbx_description
1 polymer ?
#
loop_
_entity_poly.entity_id
_entity_poly.type
_entity_poly.pdbx_seq_one_letter_code
_entity_poly.pdbx_strand_id
1 'polypeptide(L)'
;MVAEGAPKPRRGREPVALPPSQVPTDSWQWGGCSDNVRFGLKKSREFMDSRYRKRSDIKTLIKLHNHHAGRLVIASNDGDSFMPETPSIKRPGKKDIIYSEESPDFCFPNSFGSLGTQSRQCNVSSAGTDSCDQMCCRRGYTKTTFRDSFNPYRGS
;
A
#
# COMPACT_ATOMS: atom_id res chain seq x y z
N MET A 1 19.83 2.12 -14.49
CA MET A 1 19.94 2.14 -15.96
C MET A 1 18.70 2.83 -16.49
N VAL A 2 18.81 4.08 -16.93
CA VAL A 2 17.70 4.80 -17.56
C VAL A 2 17.79 4.50 -19.04
N ALA A 3 16.91 3.65 -19.55
CA ALA A 3 16.80 3.47 -21.00
C ALA A 3 16.11 4.72 -21.56
N GLU A 4 16.81 5.48 -22.41
CA GLU A 4 16.17 6.56 -23.16
C GLU A 4 15.04 5.98 -24.02
N GLY A 5 13.83 6.48 -23.83
CA GLY A 5 12.66 5.99 -24.55
C GLY A 5 12.72 6.37 -26.02
N ALA A 6 12.65 5.39 -26.91
CA ALA A 6 12.49 5.62 -28.33
C ALA A 6 11.27 6.53 -28.62
N PRO A 7 11.36 7.46 -29.58
CA PRO A 7 10.30 8.41 -29.87
C PRO A 7 9.01 7.69 -30.30
N LYS A 8 7.88 8.07 -29.70
CA LYS A 8 6.56 7.50 -30.04
C LYS A 8 6.25 7.77 -31.53
N PRO A 9 5.82 6.75 -32.31
CA PRO A 9 5.46 6.95 -33.70
C PRO A 9 4.26 7.89 -33.81
N ARG A 10 4.33 8.80 -34.79
CA ARG A 10 3.22 9.71 -35.11
C ARG A 10 2.03 8.88 -35.61
N ARG A 11 0.82 9.24 -35.15
CA ARG A 11 -0.43 8.56 -35.51
C ARG A 11 -0.58 8.46 -37.04
N GLY A 12 -0.81 7.24 -37.54
CA GLY A 12 -1.29 7.02 -38.92
C GLY A 12 -0.65 5.87 -39.71
N ARG A 13 0.37 5.17 -39.21
CA ARG A 13 0.91 3.97 -39.86
C ARG A 13 1.27 2.93 -38.82
N GLU A 14 0.54 1.82 -38.80
CA GLU A 14 0.86 0.66 -37.98
C GLU A 14 2.14 0.02 -38.56
N PRO A 15 3.25 -0.11 -37.81
CA PRO A 15 4.41 -0.84 -38.31
C PRO A 15 4.01 -2.31 -38.48
N VAL A 16 4.19 -2.84 -39.69
CA VAL A 16 4.07 -4.28 -39.92
C VAL A 16 5.10 -4.97 -39.02
N ALA A 17 4.63 -5.85 -38.13
CA ALA A 17 5.52 -6.61 -37.25
C ALA A 17 6.43 -7.50 -38.12
N LEU A 18 7.74 -7.36 -37.96
CA LEU A 18 8.71 -8.23 -38.62
C LEU A 18 8.61 -9.66 -38.07
N PRO A 19 8.90 -10.69 -38.89
CA PRO A 19 8.95 -12.07 -38.42
C PRO A 19 10.03 -12.23 -37.32
N PRO A 20 9.83 -13.16 -36.36
CA PRO A 20 10.68 -13.29 -35.16
C PRO A 20 12.18 -13.50 -35.43
N SER A 21 12.54 -13.97 -36.63
CA SER A 21 13.92 -14.28 -37.03
C SER A 21 14.77 -13.05 -37.41
N GLN A 22 14.16 -11.87 -37.57
CA GLN A 22 14.84 -10.66 -38.06
C GLN A 22 14.95 -9.53 -37.03
N VAL A 23 14.56 -9.78 -35.79
CA VAL A 23 14.65 -8.78 -34.71
C VAL A 23 16.08 -8.82 -34.14
N PRO A 24 16.89 -7.74 -34.27
CA PRO A 24 18.23 -7.72 -33.69
C PRO A 24 18.18 -8.00 -32.18
N THR A 25 19.07 -8.83 -31.66
CA THR A 25 19.08 -9.30 -30.26
C THR A 25 19.23 -8.19 -29.21
N ASP A 26 19.72 -7.02 -29.63
CA ASP A 26 19.85 -5.82 -28.79
C ASP A 26 18.64 -4.86 -28.88
N SER A 27 17.63 -5.19 -29.70
CA SER A 27 16.40 -4.40 -29.81
C SER A 27 15.32 -4.99 -28.91
N TRP A 28 15.12 -4.38 -27.76
CA TRP A 28 13.97 -4.67 -26.92
C TRP A 28 12.75 -3.92 -27.49
N GLN A 29 11.60 -4.59 -27.48
CA GLN A 29 10.33 -4.01 -27.90
C GLN A 29 9.36 -4.02 -26.72
N TRP A 30 8.59 -2.94 -26.55
CA TRP A 30 7.46 -2.95 -25.63
C TRP A 30 6.45 -4.01 -26.09
N GLY A 31 6.03 -4.88 -25.18
CA GLY A 31 5.06 -5.93 -25.43
C GLY A 31 4.26 -6.28 -24.18
N GLY A 32 3.24 -7.13 -24.32
CA GLY A 32 2.36 -7.55 -23.22
C GLY A 32 1.23 -6.57 -22.89
N CYS A 33 0.61 -6.76 -21.71
CA CYS A 33 -0.51 -5.97 -21.22
C CYS A 33 -0.09 -5.23 -19.93
N SER A 34 0.39 -3.99 -20.05
CA SER A 34 0.67 -3.16 -18.89
C SER A 34 -0.61 -2.67 -18.22
N ASP A 35 -0.56 -2.46 -16.91
CA ASP A 35 -1.71 -2.01 -16.14
C ASP A 35 -2.25 -0.65 -16.61
N ASN A 36 -3.58 -0.55 -16.69
CA ASN A 36 -4.24 0.72 -16.97
C ASN A 36 -4.46 1.52 -15.68
N VAL A 37 -3.36 2.08 -15.17
CA VAL A 37 -3.34 2.86 -13.92
C VAL A 37 -4.36 4.01 -13.97
N ARG A 38 -4.51 4.68 -15.13
CA ARG A 38 -5.48 5.77 -15.29
C ARG A 38 -6.92 5.34 -15.04
N PHE A 39 -7.30 4.14 -15.51
CA PHE A 39 -8.62 3.57 -15.22
C PHE A 39 -8.79 3.31 -13.72
N GLY A 40 -7.79 2.68 -13.08
CA GLY A 40 -7.80 2.42 -11.64
C GLY A 40 -7.96 3.70 -10.81
N LEU A 41 -7.21 4.76 -11.14
CA LEU A 41 -7.30 6.07 -10.47
C LEU A 41 -8.70 6.70 -10.61
N LYS A 42 -9.26 6.66 -11.83
CA LYS A 42 -10.62 7.18 -12.08
C LYS A 42 -11.65 6.44 -11.23
N LYS A 43 -11.62 5.11 -11.24
CA LYS A 43 -12.59 4.29 -10.49
C LYS A 43 -12.45 4.45 -8.98
N SER A 44 -11.22 4.47 -8.47
CA SER A 44 -10.96 4.74 -7.05
C SER A 44 -11.55 6.08 -6.62
N ARG A 45 -11.35 7.15 -7.41
CA ARG A 45 -11.92 8.48 -7.15
C ARG A 45 -13.44 8.47 -7.18
N GLU A 46 -14.04 7.91 -8.23
CA GLU A 46 -15.50 7.85 -8.37
C GLU A 46 -16.15 7.09 -7.22
N PHE A 47 -15.58 5.96 -6.80
CA PHE A 47 -16.14 5.13 -5.75
C PHE A 47 -15.95 5.76 -4.36
N MET A 48 -14.72 6.06 -3.96
CA MET A 48 -14.38 6.51 -2.61
C MET A 48 -14.89 7.93 -2.31
N ASP A 49 -14.84 8.83 -3.30
CA ASP A 49 -15.13 10.26 -3.07
C ASP A 49 -16.62 10.60 -3.31
N SER A 50 -17.40 9.72 -3.95
CA SER A 50 -18.81 9.96 -4.28
C SER A 50 -19.67 10.39 -3.09
N ARG A 51 -19.48 9.74 -1.93
CA ARG A 51 -20.25 9.98 -0.70
C ARG A 51 -19.96 11.33 -0.04
N TYR A 52 -18.89 12.01 -0.45
CA TYR A 52 -18.38 13.22 0.18
C TYR A 52 -18.59 14.49 -0.65
N ARG A 53 -19.10 14.39 -1.89
CA ARG A 53 -19.21 15.51 -2.85
C ARG A 53 -19.94 16.76 -2.35
N LYS A 54 -20.86 16.62 -1.39
CA LYS A 54 -21.68 17.72 -0.86
C LYS A 54 -21.29 18.11 0.57
N ARG A 55 -20.21 17.55 1.12
CA ARG A 55 -19.76 17.78 2.50
C ARG A 55 -18.44 18.55 2.50
N SER A 56 -18.28 19.41 3.49
CA SER A 56 -17.11 20.29 3.65
C SER A 56 -16.60 20.34 5.08
N ASP A 57 -17.09 19.45 5.96
CA ASP A 57 -16.57 19.33 7.32
C ASP A 57 -15.11 18.86 7.31
N ILE A 58 -14.37 19.21 8.37
CA ILE A 58 -12.93 18.93 8.45
C ILE A 58 -12.61 17.43 8.31
N LYS A 59 -13.44 16.54 8.85
CA LYS A 59 -13.26 15.09 8.73
C LYS A 59 -13.42 14.65 7.27
N THR A 60 -14.39 15.22 6.55
CA THR A 60 -14.54 14.99 5.11
C THR A 60 -13.31 15.49 4.32
N LEU A 61 -12.81 16.69 4.61
CA LEU A 61 -11.62 17.23 3.92
C LEU A 61 -10.39 16.34 4.15
N ILE A 62 -10.18 15.88 5.38
CA ILE A 62 -9.11 14.93 5.74
C ILE A 62 -9.24 13.61 4.97
N LYS A 63 -10.46 13.04 4.93
CA LYS A 63 -10.70 11.79 4.19
C LYS A 63 -10.40 11.94 2.71
N LEU A 64 -10.90 13.01 2.08
CA LEU A 64 -10.66 13.29 0.66
C LEU A 64 -9.17 13.47 0.35
N HIS A 65 -8.43 14.15 1.25
CA HIS A 65 -6.98 14.29 1.15
C HIS A 65 -6.28 12.92 1.22
N ASN A 66 -6.57 12.11 2.24
CA ASN A 66 -5.94 10.80 2.43
C ASN A 66 -6.26 9.83 1.28
N HIS A 67 -7.48 9.86 0.74
CA HIS A 67 -7.81 9.08 -0.46
C HIS A 67 -7.01 9.53 -1.68
N HIS A 68 -6.79 10.84 -1.83
CA HIS A 68 -6.00 11.39 -2.92
C HIS A 68 -4.52 11.02 -2.78
N ALA A 69 -3.94 11.15 -1.59
CA ALA A 69 -2.58 10.68 -1.29
C ALA A 69 -2.43 9.19 -1.62
N GLY A 70 -3.40 8.38 -1.17
CA GLY A 70 -3.59 6.97 -1.51
C GLY A 70 -3.37 6.66 -3.00
N ARG A 71 -4.10 7.39 -3.84
CA ARG A 71 -4.07 7.25 -5.30
C ARG A 71 -2.74 7.68 -5.90
N LEU A 72 -2.09 8.72 -5.37
CA LEU A 72 -0.83 9.21 -5.93
C LEU A 72 0.32 8.22 -5.75
N VAL A 73 0.42 7.58 -4.59
CA VAL A 73 1.47 6.57 -4.31
C VAL A 73 1.36 5.37 -5.24
N ILE A 74 0.13 4.90 -5.49
CA ILE A 74 -0.12 3.81 -6.45
C ILE A 74 0.24 4.24 -7.88
N ALA A 75 -0.05 5.49 -8.23
CA ALA A 75 0.19 6.00 -9.57
C ALA A 75 1.66 6.21 -9.90
N SER A 76 2.48 6.58 -8.91
CA SER A 76 3.87 6.94 -9.12
C SER A 76 4.77 5.71 -9.23
N ASN A 77 4.49 4.65 -8.46
CA ASN A 77 5.31 3.42 -8.44
C ASN A 77 6.82 3.69 -8.37
N ASP A 78 7.19 4.75 -7.64
CA ASP A 78 8.53 5.31 -7.50
C ASP A 78 9.27 4.75 -6.27
N GLY A 79 8.63 3.84 -5.54
CA GLY A 79 9.13 3.30 -4.27
C GLY A 79 8.80 4.18 -3.05
N ASP A 80 8.19 5.35 -3.25
CA ASP A 80 7.73 6.21 -2.16
C ASP A 80 6.59 5.51 -1.38
N SER A 81 6.66 5.54 -0.04
CA SER A 81 5.62 5.03 0.87
C SER A 81 4.96 6.17 1.64
N PHE A 82 3.83 5.91 2.31
CA PHE A 82 3.14 6.89 3.16
C PHE A 82 3.92 7.27 4.43
N MET A 83 5.03 6.59 4.73
CA MET A 83 5.83 6.88 5.92
C MET A 83 6.68 8.13 5.68
N PRO A 84 6.51 9.20 6.45
CA PRO A 84 7.43 10.34 6.38
C PRO A 84 8.80 9.91 6.93
N GLU A 85 9.85 10.02 6.12
CA GLU A 85 11.21 9.66 6.54
C GLU A 85 11.85 10.64 7.54
N THR A 86 11.14 11.66 8.04
CA THR A 86 11.75 12.61 8.99
C THR A 86 10.78 13.17 10.05
N PRO A 87 11.26 13.41 11.28
CA PRO A 87 10.49 14.08 12.34
C PRO A 87 10.35 15.61 12.14
N SER A 88 10.70 16.15 10.96
CA SER A 88 10.53 17.58 10.68
C SER A 88 9.08 17.88 10.30
N ILE A 89 8.37 18.65 11.13
CA ILE A 89 7.01 19.11 10.87
C ILE A 89 7.06 20.15 9.73
N LYS A 90 6.97 19.68 8.49
CA LYS A 90 6.68 20.51 7.31
C LYS A 90 5.17 20.56 7.10
N ARG A 91 4.68 21.59 6.40
CA ARG A 91 3.28 21.60 5.95
C ARG A 91 3.03 20.35 5.10
N PRO A 92 1.97 19.55 5.36
CA PRO A 92 1.74 18.30 4.65
C PRO A 92 1.62 18.52 3.13
N GLY A 93 2.35 17.70 2.38
CA GLY A 93 2.28 17.62 0.93
C GLY A 93 1.07 16.80 0.45
N LYS A 94 0.96 16.65 -0.88
CA LYS A 94 -0.17 15.92 -1.51
C LYS A 94 -0.09 14.40 -1.32
N LYS A 95 1.10 13.85 -1.03
CA LYS A 95 1.34 12.42 -0.79
C LYS A 95 1.34 12.06 0.71
N ASP A 96 1.27 13.05 1.60
CA ASP A 96 1.30 12.84 3.05
C ASP A 96 -0.11 12.53 3.59
N ILE A 97 -0.20 11.65 4.59
CA ILE A 97 -1.45 11.41 5.31
C ILE A 97 -1.63 12.44 6.42
N ILE A 98 -2.88 12.87 6.64
CA ILE A 98 -3.23 13.84 7.68
C ILE A 98 -4.27 13.26 8.65
N TYR A 99 -4.16 13.65 9.91
CA TYR A 99 -5.06 13.28 11.01
C TYR A 99 -5.28 14.51 11.90
N SER A 100 -6.40 14.53 12.62
CA SER A 100 -6.80 15.66 13.48
C SER A 100 -7.11 15.26 14.92
N GLU A 101 -7.31 13.96 15.15
CA GLU A 101 -7.60 13.38 16.46
C GLU A 101 -6.46 12.42 16.78
N GLU A 102 -6.09 12.36 18.06
CA GLU A 102 -5.11 11.40 18.54
C GLU A 102 -5.70 9.98 18.49
N SER A 103 -4.83 9.01 18.23
CA SER A 103 -5.22 7.60 18.24
C SER A 103 -5.60 7.16 19.66
N PRO A 104 -6.70 6.42 19.86
CA PRO A 104 -7.06 5.91 21.17
C PRO A 104 -6.08 4.83 21.63
N ASP A 105 -6.18 4.46 22.92
CA ASP A 105 -5.53 3.25 23.41
C ASP A 105 -6.23 2.00 22.86
N PHE A 106 -5.46 1.13 22.21
CA PHE A 106 -5.92 -0.13 21.63
C PHE A 106 -5.64 -1.34 22.53
N CYS A 107 -5.02 -1.15 23.69
CA CYS A 107 -4.68 -2.20 24.63
C CYS A 107 -5.93 -2.93 25.17
N PHE A 108 -7.01 -2.19 25.39
CA PHE A 108 -8.26 -2.68 25.96
C PHE A 108 -9.43 -2.44 25.01
N PRO A 109 -10.53 -3.20 25.14
CA PRO A 109 -11.75 -2.93 24.39
C PRO A 109 -12.24 -1.51 24.65
N ASN A 110 -12.66 -0.81 23.60
CA ASN A 110 -13.14 0.57 23.73
C ASN A 110 -14.37 0.84 22.85
N SER A 111 -15.05 1.95 23.13
CA SER A 111 -16.25 2.39 22.39
C SER A 111 -15.96 2.84 20.96
N PHE A 112 -14.68 3.08 20.60
CA PHE A 112 -14.25 3.38 19.23
C PHE A 112 -14.16 2.13 18.35
N GLY A 113 -14.48 0.96 18.88
CA GLY A 113 -14.54 -0.31 18.16
C GLY A 113 -13.27 -1.16 18.27
N SER A 114 -12.29 -0.75 19.08
CA SER A 114 -11.18 -1.64 19.42
C SER A 114 -11.68 -2.78 20.30
N LEU A 115 -11.25 -4.01 20.01
CA LEU A 115 -11.52 -5.19 20.84
C LEU A 115 -10.41 -5.43 21.90
N GLY A 116 -9.41 -4.55 21.96
CA GLY A 116 -8.22 -4.76 22.76
C GLY A 116 -7.20 -5.70 22.07
N THR A 117 -6.10 -5.97 22.76
CA THR A 117 -5.04 -6.86 22.26
C THR A 117 -5.00 -8.23 22.93
N GLN A 118 -5.99 -8.55 23.76
CA GLN A 118 -6.09 -9.86 24.41
C GLN A 118 -6.19 -10.99 23.36
N SER A 119 -5.56 -12.12 23.64
CA SER A 119 -5.53 -13.31 22.77
C SER A 119 -4.91 -13.11 21.38
N ARG A 120 -4.23 -11.99 21.14
CA ARG A 120 -3.42 -11.81 19.93
C ARG A 120 -2.06 -12.47 20.11
N GLN A 121 -1.59 -13.16 19.08
CA GLN A 121 -0.25 -13.71 19.04
C GLN A 121 0.77 -12.57 19.05
N CYS A 122 1.90 -12.80 19.72
CA CYS A 122 3.02 -11.87 19.80
C CYS A 122 4.34 -12.61 19.62
N ASN A 123 5.37 -11.87 19.25
CA ASN A 123 6.72 -12.39 19.08
C ASN A 123 7.59 -12.00 20.27
N VAL A 124 8.06 -13.00 21.02
CA VAL A 124 8.88 -12.77 22.22
C VAL A 124 10.26 -12.19 21.87
N SER A 125 10.79 -12.55 20.72
CA SER A 125 12.14 -12.15 20.29
C SER A 125 12.16 -10.84 19.53
N SER A 126 11.01 -10.24 19.23
CA SER A 126 10.94 -9.00 18.47
C SER A 126 11.14 -7.78 19.37
N ALA A 127 11.88 -6.80 18.84
CA ALA A 127 11.97 -5.45 19.38
C ALA A 127 10.99 -4.47 18.71
N GLY A 128 10.21 -4.93 17.74
CA GLY A 128 9.24 -4.13 17.00
C GLY A 128 7.85 -4.10 17.62
N THR A 129 6.87 -3.64 16.84
CA THR A 129 5.48 -3.49 17.29
C THR A 129 4.76 -4.81 17.50
N ASP A 130 5.28 -5.91 16.96
CA ASP A 130 4.84 -7.30 17.16
C ASP A 130 5.40 -7.94 18.44
N SER A 131 6.29 -7.23 19.16
CA SER A 131 6.85 -7.68 20.44
C SER A 131 5.76 -7.98 21.46
N CYS A 132 5.95 -9.02 22.28
CA CYS A 132 5.03 -9.32 23.37
C CYS A 132 4.89 -8.19 24.40
N ASP A 133 5.94 -7.41 24.64
CA ASP A 133 5.85 -6.27 25.58
C ASP A 133 4.94 -5.16 25.04
N GLN A 134 4.96 -4.93 23.72
CA GLN A 134 4.13 -3.92 23.08
C GLN A 134 2.71 -4.46 22.80
N MET A 135 2.59 -5.62 22.16
CA MET A 135 1.31 -6.24 21.81
C MET A 135 0.47 -6.56 23.04
N CYS A 136 1.08 -7.10 24.10
CA CYS A 136 0.38 -7.43 25.34
C CYS A 136 0.35 -6.27 26.34
N CYS A 137 0.83 -5.08 25.96
CA CYS A 137 0.87 -3.88 26.80
C CYS A 137 1.49 -4.16 28.18
N ARG A 138 2.58 -4.94 28.19
CA ARG A 138 3.32 -5.41 29.39
C ARG A 138 2.47 -6.16 30.43
N ARG A 139 1.31 -6.71 30.04
CA ARG A 139 0.45 -7.53 30.91
C ARG A 139 0.90 -9.00 31.01
N GLY A 140 2.00 -9.35 30.36
CA GLY A 140 2.47 -10.73 30.21
C GLY A 140 1.80 -11.46 29.05
N TYR A 141 2.23 -12.69 28.79
CA TYR A 141 1.76 -13.51 27.68
C TYR A 141 1.90 -15.01 28.01
N THR A 142 1.07 -15.83 27.37
CA THR A 142 1.12 -17.29 27.50
C THR A 142 1.84 -17.89 26.30
N LYS A 143 2.79 -18.80 26.53
CA LYS A 143 3.48 -19.53 25.45
C LYS A 143 2.76 -20.86 25.20
N THR A 144 2.16 -21.02 24.02
CA THR A 144 1.65 -22.31 23.54
C THR A 144 2.59 -22.87 22.48
N THR A 145 3.22 -24.01 22.76
CA THR A 145 4.03 -24.75 21.78
C THR A 145 3.14 -25.74 21.05
N PHE A 146 2.96 -25.56 19.74
CA PHE A 146 2.36 -26.59 18.91
C PHE A 146 3.48 -27.56 18.52
N ARG A 147 3.35 -28.84 18.88
CA ARG A 147 4.12 -29.88 18.21
C ARG A 147 3.49 -30.03 16.84
N ASP A 148 4.20 -29.58 15.80
CA ASP A 148 3.89 -30.02 14.45
C ASP A 148 4.06 -31.54 14.46
N SER A 149 2.94 -32.27 14.47
CA SER A 149 2.94 -33.67 14.10
C SER A 149 3.43 -33.71 12.66
N PHE A 150 4.70 -34.04 12.47
CA PHE A 150 5.29 -34.32 11.17
C PHE A 150 4.31 -35.23 10.41
N ASN A 151 3.66 -34.69 9.38
CA ASN A 151 2.80 -35.48 8.51
C ASN A 151 3.71 -36.06 7.42
N PRO A 152 4.07 -37.36 7.47
CA PRO A 152 4.96 -37.96 6.50
C PRO A 152 4.38 -38.03 5.08
N TYR A 153 3.13 -37.57 4.86
CA TYR A 153 2.45 -37.57 3.57
C TYR A 153 2.42 -36.22 2.85
N ARG A 154 3.04 -35.16 3.41
CA ARG A 154 3.13 -33.86 2.72
C ARG A 154 4.50 -33.70 2.05
N GLY A 155 4.77 -34.53 1.06
CA GLY A 155 6.01 -34.49 0.28
C GLY A 155 6.05 -35.56 -0.82
N SER A 156 5.44 -35.24 -1.96
CA SER A 156 5.72 -35.83 -3.28
C SER A 156 5.42 -34.78 -4.34
#